data_AF-A0A0H3AVC2-F1
#
_entry.id   AF-A0A0H3AVC2-F1
#
_cell.length_a   1.000
_cell.length_b   1.000
_cell.length_c   1.000
_cell.angle_alpha   90.00
_cell.angle_beta   90.00
_cell.angle_gamma   90.00
#
_symmetry.space_group_name_H-M   'P 1'
#
loop_
_entity.id
_entity.type
_entity.pdbx_description
1 polymer ?
#
loop_
_entity_poly.entity_id
_entity_poly.type
_entity_poly.pdbx_seq_one_letter_code
_entity_poly.pdbx_strand_id
1 'polypeptide(L)' 'MFLIQINKDKPNNLDWDLLDNAGAIIFGVPTYMGSLARLFKIFMEATSTRWAQQKWKDKIAAAFTNSAFYR' A
#
# COMPACT_ATOMS: atom_id res chain seq x y z
N MET A 1 -12.75 -10.27 -1.73
CA MET A 1 -11.39 -9.75 -1.98
C MET A 1 -11.54 -8.44 -2.73
N PHE A 2 -11.23 -7.32 -2.07
CA PHE A 2 -11.37 -5.99 -2.65
C PHE A 2 -9.99 -5.45 -3.06
N LEU A 3 -9.92 -4.81 -4.22
CA LEU A 3 -8.69 -4.21 -4.73
C LEU A 3 -8.77 -2.70 -4.53
N ILE A 4 -7.84 -2.16 -3.74
CA ILE A 4 -7.67 -0.71 -3.58
C ILE A 4 -6.46 -0.30 -4.42
N GLN A 5 -6.66 0.65 -5.34
CA GLN A 5 -5.58 1.21 -6.15
C GLN A 5 -5.14 2.57 -5.62
N ILE A 6 -3.84 2.72 -5.41
CA ILE A 6 -3.22 4.00 -5.04
C ILE A 6 -2.91 4.74 -6.35
N ASN A 7 -3.83 5.58 -6.80
CA ASN A 7 -3.71 6.29 -8.07
C ASN A 7 -2.95 7.62 -7.91
N LYS A 8 -2.05 7.91 -8.88
CA LYS A 8 -1.24 9.14 -8.96
C LYS A 8 -2.11 10.41 -8.93
N ASP A 9 -3.30 10.33 -9.50
CA ASP A 9 -4.16 11.50 -9.71
C ASP A 9 -5.10 11.79 -8.51
N LYS A 10 -5.26 10.84 -7.58
CA LYS A 10 -6.12 10.97 -6.39
C LYS A 10 -5.57 10.17 -5.19
N PRO A 11 -4.43 10.60 -4.59
CA PRO A 11 -3.84 9.91 -3.44
C PRO A 11 -4.74 9.92 -2.19
N ASN A 12 -5.72 10.82 -2.11
CA ASN A 12 -6.59 10.99 -0.94
C ASN A 12 -7.90 10.20 -1.00
N ASN A 13 -8.18 9.47 -2.08
CA ASN A 13 -9.42 8.68 -2.21
C ASN A 13 -9.21 7.20 -1.85
N LEU A 14 -8.43 6.96 -0.79
CA LEU A 14 -8.21 5.62 -0.27
C LEU A 14 -9.32 5.28 0.72
N ASP A 15 -10.00 4.16 0.49
CA ASP A 15 -10.99 3.65 1.45
C ASP A 15 -10.26 3.05 2.65
N TRP A 16 -10.06 3.90 3.64
CA TRP A 16 -9.36 3.56 4.86
C TRP A 16 -10.14 2.60 5.75
N ASP A 17 -11.46 2.70 5.77
CA ASP A 17 -12.30 1.81 6.59
C ASP A 17 -12.24 0.39 6.07
N LEU A 18 -12.19 0.22 4.74
CA LEU A 18 -11.99 -1.09 4.13
C LEU A 18 -10.62 -1.70 4.49
N LEU A 19 -9.56 -0.90 4.48
CA LEU A 19 -8.21 -1.32 4.89
C LEU A 19 -8.13 -1.66 6.38
N ASP A 20 -8.73 -0.84 7.24
CA ASP A 20 -8.70 -1.00 8.69
C ASP A 20 -9.49 -2.26 9.13
N ASN A 21 -10.55 -2.62 8.40
CA ASN A 21 -11.36 -3.82 8.66
C ASN A 21 -10.89 -5.09 7.92
N ALA A 22 -9.92 -4.99 7.01
CA ALA A 22 -9.42 -6.15 6.27
C ALA A 22 -8.74 -7.18 7.20
N GLY A 23 -9.01 -8.47 7.00
CA GLY A 23 -8.31 -9.55 7.72
C GLY A 23 -6.89 -9.80 7.22
N ALA A 24 -6.63 -9.49 5.95
CA ALA A 24 -5.32 -9.57 5.33
C ALA A 24 -5.11 -8.39 4.36
N ILE A 25 -3.89 -7.88 4.28
CA ILE A 25 -3.50 -6.76 3.42
C ILE A 25 -2.38 -7.24 2.50
N ILE A 26 -2.59 -7.16 1.18
CA ILE A 26 -1.60 -7.55 0.18
C ILE A 26 -1.19 -6.31 -0.62
N PHE A 27 0.11 -5.96 -0.56
CA PHE A 27 0.65 -4.79 -1.25
C PHE A 27 1.25 -5.16 -2.61
N GLY A 28 0.79 -4.50 -3.68
CA GLY A 28 1.40 -4.59 -5.01
C GLY A 28 2.11 -3.29 -5.36
N VAL A 29 3.44 -3.30 -5.51
CA VAL A 29 4.22 -2.09 -5.76
C VAL A 29 5.28 -2.36 -6.82
N PRO A 30 5.37 -1.58 -7.90
CA PRO A 30 6.45 -1.76 -8.87
C PRO A 30 7.81 -1.37 -8.26
N THR A 31 8.85 -2.13 -8.62
CA THR A 31 10.24 -1.76 -8.32
C THR A 31 10.65 -0.64 -9.27
N TYR A 32 10.99 0.51 -8.69
CA TYR A 32 11.55 1.65 -9.40
C TYR A 32 12.99 1.88 -8.93
N MET A 33 13.96 1.73 -9.84
CA MET A 33 15.39 1.93 -9.55
C MET A 33 15.89 1.14 -8.34
N GLY A 34 15.52 -0.14 -8.24
CA GLY A 34 15.91 -1.01 -7.13
C GLY A 34 15.21 -0.72 -5.80
N SER A 35 14.21 0.17 -5.78
CA SER A 35 13.45 0.53 -4.58
C SER A 35 11.94 0.56 -4.84
N LEU A 36 11.17 0.87 -3.81
CA LEU A 36 9.73 1.06 -3.87
C LEU A 36 9.40 2.31 -4.70
N ALA A 37 8.35 2.24 -5.52
CA ALA A 37 7.87 3.42 -6.24
C ALA A 37 7.43 4.56 -5.29
N ARG A 38 7.64 5.81 -5.72
CA ARG A 38 7.35 7.03 -4.94
C ARG A 38 5.94 7.06 -4.32
N LEU A 39 4.92 6.59 -5.05
CA LEU A 39 3.54 6.58 -4.57
C LEU A 39 3.36 5.69 -3.32
N PHE A 40 4.08 4.57 -3.25
CA PHE A 40 4.03 3.70 -2.09
C PHE A 40 4.70 4.35 -0.88
N LYS A 41 5.74 5.17 -1.08
CA LYS A 41 6.34 5.97 0.00
C LYS A 41 5.35 6.98 0.60
N ILE A 42 4.59 7.67 -0.26
CA ILE A 42 3.54 8.61 0.19
C ILE A 42 2.47 7.86 1.00
N PHE A 43 2.07 6.66 0.56
CA PHE A 43 1.16 5.81 1.32
C PHE A 43 1.74 5.40 2.69
N MET A 44 2.99 4.97 2.75
CA MET A 44 3.65 4.64 4.02
C MET A 44 3.63 5.84 4.98
N GLU A 45 3.92 7.04 4.50
CA GLU A 45 3.84 8.27 5.29
C GLU A 45 2.41 8.54 5.80
N ALA A 46 1.39 8.34 4.97
CA ALA A 46 -0.02 8.49 5.34
C ALA A 46 -0.51 7.44 6.37
N THR A 47 0.13 6.26 6.43
CA THR A 47 -0.21 5.22 7.41
C THR A 47 0.37 5.44 8.82
N SER A 48 1.18 6.48 9.02
CA SER A 48 1.85 6.76 10.30
C SER A 48 0.89 6.83 11.50
N THR A 49 -0.26 7.48 11.37
CA THR A 49 -1.28 7.55 12.43
C THR A 49 -1.90 6.19 12.76
N ARG A 50 -2.09 5.32 11.76
CA ARG A 50 -2.63 3.95 11.93
C ARG A 50 -1.63 3.04 12.64
N TRP A 51 -0.35 3.22 12.34
CA TRP A 51 0.73 2.54 13.06
C TRP A 51 0.75 2.95 14.53
N ALA A 52 0.63 4.25 14.85
CA ALA A 52 0.56 4.72 16.23
C ALA A 52 -0.65 4.13 16.99
N GLN A 53 -1.78 3.98 16.33
CA GLN A 53 -2.99 3.36 16.88
C GLN A 53 -2.98 1.81 16.84
N GLN A 54 -1.92 1.21 16.30
CA GLN A 54 -1.79 -0.25 16.12
C GLN A 54 -2.97 -0.89 15.36
N LYS A 55 -3.60 -0.14 14.43
CA LYS A 55 -4.82 -0.57 13.72
C LYS A 55 -4.66 -1.87 12.93
N TRP A 56 -3.45 -2.14 12.44
CA TRP A 56 -3.16 -3.33 11.63
C TRP A 56 -2.31 -4.36 12.34
N LYS A 57 -2.18 -4.24 13.67
CA LYS A 57 -1.49 -5.24 14.48
C LYS A 57 -2.17 -6.60 14.29
N ASP A 58 -1.37 -7.65 14.18
CA ASP A 58 -1.79 -9.05 14.04
C ASP A 58 -2.56 -9.37 12.74
N LYS A 59 -2.68 -8.43 11.79
CA LYS A 59 -3.22 -8.71 10.45
C LYS A 59 -2.20 -9.45 9.59
N ILE A 60 -2.68 -10.34 8.72
CA ILE A 60 -1.80 -11.00 7.74
C ILE A 60 -1.39 -9.97 6.68
N ALA A 61 -0.09 -9.86 6.44
CA ALA A 61 0.45 -8.99 5.40
C ALA A 61 1.26 -9.79 4.38
N ALA A 62 1.08 -9.48 3.09
CA ALA A 62 1.91 -9.99 2.01
C ALA A 62 2.26 -8.86 1.03
N ALA A 63 3.29 -9.04 0.21
CA ALA A 63 3.64 -8.07 -0.82
C ALA A 63 4.23 -8.74 -2.06
N PHE A 64 4.02 -8.12 -3.21
CA PHE A 64 4.66 -8.48 -4.46
C PHE A 64 5.14 -7.23 -5.20
N THR A 65 6.18 -7.41 -6.02
CA THR A 65 6.71 -6.36 -6.88
C THR A 65 6.88 -6.85 -8.31
N ASN A 66 6.76 -5.93 -9.27
CA ASN A 66 7.17 -6.15 -10.64
C ASN A 66 8.23 -5.12 -11.03
N SER A 67 9.22 -5.55 -11.82
CA SER A 67 10.12 -4.64 -12.53
C SER A 67 9.80 -4.70 -14.02
N ALA A 68 10.06 -3.60 -14.71
CA ALA A 68 10.03 -3.55 -16.16
C ALA A 68 11.47 -3.49 -16.67
N PHE A 69 11.81 -4.38 -17.61
CA PHE A 69 13.00 -4.25 -18.42
C PHE A 69 12.53 -3.89 -19.84
N TYR A 70 13.06 -2.80 -20.39
CA TYR A 70 12.77 -2.43 -21.77
C TYR A 70 13.60 -3.30 -22.71
N ARG A 71 12.93 -3.99 -23.63
CA ARG A 71 13.53 -4.62 -24.81
C ARG A 71 12.79 -4.15 -26.05
#